data_AF-A0A4R8L5B3-F1
#
_entry.id   AF-A0A4R8L5B3-F1
#
_cell.length_a   1.000
_cell.length_b   1.000
_cell.length_c   1.000
_cell.angle_alpha   90.00
_cell.angle_beta   90.00
_cell.angle_gamma   90.00
#
_symmetry.space_group_name_H-M   'P 1'
#
loop_
_entity.id
_entity.type
_entity.pdbx_description
1 polymer ?
#
loop_
_entity_poly.entity_id
_entity_poly.type
_entity_poly.pdbx_seq_one_letter_code
_entity_poly.pdbx_strand_id
1 'polypeptide(L)'
;MLTTSFLLTVRDANGKERLLARSVKNASELKRSTTIENLEIQRRYWRAKGVEWKLITDKQIPKQFAKNIAWVRETLLDDGMDANQKAEQAQLLHDDLMRHSDLKLNDVLNAFDHREGVSQGRGLYLFRYLIAKKLIRIDMNQSVQVARKVKDILQ
;
A
#
# COMPACT_ATOMS: atom_id res chain seq x y z
N MET A 1 -2.59 28.97 -4.83
CA MET A 1 -1.77 28.29 -3.80
C MET A 1 -0.86 27.27 -4.48
N LEU A 2 0.45 27.32 -4.26
CA LEU A 2 1.42 26.33 -4.76
C LEU A 2 1.74 25.34 -3.64
N THR A 3 1.59 24.05 -3.90
CA THR A 3 1.89 22.98 -2.94
C THR A 3 2.81 21.94 -3.57
N THR A 4 3.65 21.33 -2.74
CA THR A 4 4.43 20.14 -3.09
C THR A 4 3.79 18.94 -2.41
N SER A 5 3.65 17.81 -3.10
CA SER A 5 2.91 16.65 -2.58
C SER A 5 3.57 16.02 -1.35
N PHE A 6 4.90 15.88 -1.39
CA PHE A 6 5.68 15.31 -0.28
C PHE A 6 7.00 16.05 -0.10
N LEU A 7 7.36 16.30 1.16
CA LEU A 7 8.71 16.63 1.60
C LEU A 7 9.19 15.50 2.50
N LEU A 8 10.19 14.77 2.04
CA LEU A 8 10.70 13.57 2.70
C LEU A 8 12.02 13.89 3.39
N THR A 9 12.16 13.49 4.65
CA THR A 9 13.46 13.38 5.31
C THR A 9 13.99 11.98 5.06
N VAL A 10 15.12 11.86 4.37
CA VAL A 10 15.78 10.57 4.14
C VAL A 10 17.13 10.57 4.81
N ARG A 11 17.46 9.43 5.42
CA ARG A 11 18.76 9.19 6.05
C ARG A 11 19.58 8.30 5.13
N ASP A 12 20.81 8.70 4.83
CA ASP A 12 21.73 7.86 4.07
C ASP A 12 22.38 6.78 4.95
N ALA A 13 23.19 5.91 4.33
CA ALA A 13 23.88 4.82 5.02
C ALA A 13 24.85 5.30 6.11
N ASN A 14 25.32 6.56 6.02
CA ASN A 14 26.20 7.16 7.00
C ASN A 14 25.43 7.90 8.12
N GLY A 15 24.10 7.80 8.14
CA GLY A 15 23.25 8.45 9.13
C GLY A 15 22.96 9.92 8.83
N LYS A 16 23.45 10.49 7.73
CA LYS A 16 23.22 11.89 7.38
C LYS A 16 21.83 12.07 6.79
N GLU A 17 21.10 13.04 7.31
CA GLU A 17 19.78 13.37 6.83
C GLU A 17 19.83 14.38 5.68
N ARG A 18 18.93 14.20 4.72
CA ARG A 18 18.69 15.18 3.65
C ARG A 18 17.21 15.23 3.32
N LEU A 19 16.78 16.41 2.86
CA LEU A 19 15.42 16.61 2.37
C LEU A 19 15.30 16.25 0.89
N LEU A 20 14.13 15.72 0.53
CA LEU A 20 13.72 15.43 -0.84
C LEU A 20 12.31 15.95 -1.09
N ALA A 21 12.12 16.73 -2.15
CA ALA A 21 10.81 17.21 -2.55
C ALA A 21 10.25 16.37 -3.71
N ARG A 22 8.98 15.95 -3.61
CA ARG A 22 8.29 15.18 -4.65
C ARG A 22 6.93 15.79 -4.95
N SER A 23 6.68 16.11 -6.21
CA SER A 23 5.36 16.49 -6.69
C SER A 23 4.77 15.33 -7.48
N VAL A 24 3.50 15.02 -7.24
CA VAL A 24 2.80 13.92 -7.93
C VAL A 24 1.75 14.49 -8.87
N LYS A 25 1.75 14.03 -10.12
CA LYS A 25 0.75 14.37 -11.14
C LYS A 25 0.45 13.18 -12.02
N ASN A 26 -0.78 13.03 -12.47
CA ASN A 26 -1.06 12.15 -13.59
C ASN A 26 -0.39 12.70 -14.85
N ALA A 27 0.17 11.83 -15.68
CA ALA A 27 0.85 12.23 -16.91
C ALA A 27 -0.07 13.00 -17.87
N SER A 28 -1.39 12.78 -17.80
CA SER A 28 -2.39 13.52 -18.57
C SER A 28 -2.49 15.00 -18.16
N GLU A 29 -2.23 15.34 -16.89
CA GLU A 29 -2.26 16.72 -16.39
C GLU A 29 -1.13 17.58 -16.99
N LEU A 30 -0.02 16.95 -17.41
CA LEU A 30 1.14 17.63 -17.99
C LEU A 30 0.86 18.25 -19.36
N LYS A 31 -0.32 18.01 -19.95
CA LYS A 31 -0.78 18.69 -21.17
C LYS A 31 -1.25 20.12 -20.91
N ARG A 32 -1.49 20.51 -19.65
CA ARG A 32 -1.99 21.84 -19.28
C ARG A 32 -0.81 22.79 -19.01
N SER A 33 -0.75 23.92 -19.70
CA SER A 33 0.30 24.95 -19.52
C SER A 33 0.43 25.40 -18.07
N THR A 34 -0.68 25.68 -17.40
CA THR A 34 -0.72 26.08 -15.99
C THR A 34 -0.13 25.03 -15.05
N THR A 35 -0.21 23.75 -15.41
CA THR A 35 0.42 22.67 -14.61
C THR A 35 1.94 22.73 -14.78
N ILE A 36 2.43 22.92 -16.00
CA ILE A 36 3.87 23.04 -16.29
C ILE A 36 4.46 24.28 -15.61
N GLU A 37 3.79 25.42 -15.70
CA GLU A 37 4.20 26.67 -15.04
C GLU A 37 4.32 26.49 -13.52
N ASN A 38 3.31 25.92 -12.88
CA ASN A 38 3.32 25.65 -11.44
C ASN A 38 4.42 24.65 -11.02
N LEU A 39 4.72 23.65 -11.86
CA LEU A 39 5.80 22.70 -11.62
C LEU A 39 7.18 23.36 -11.75
N GLU A 40 7.36 24.27 -12.72
CA GLU A 40 8.59 25.02 -12.89
C GLU A 40 8.86 25.97 -11.71
N ILE A 41 7.81 26.61 -11.18
CA ILE A 41 7.93 27.43 -9.96
C ILE A 41 8.40 26.57 -8.78
N GLN A 42 7.80 25.39 -8.58
CA GLN A 42 8.22 24.46 -7.52
C GLN A 42 9.67 23.99 -7.71
N ARG A 43 10.07 23.65 -8.94
CA ARG A 43 11.44 23.24 -9.25
C ARG A 43 12.44 24.34 -8.89
N ARG A 44 12.16 25.60 -9.24
CA ARG A 44 13.01 26.75 -8.90
C ARG A 44 13.07 27.00 -7.39
N TYR A 45 11.93 26.95 -6.71
CA TYR A 45 11.84 27.14 -5.27
C TYR A 45 12.72 26.14 -4.50
N TRP A 46 12.60 24.85 -4.80
CA TRP A 46 13.38 23.82 -4.10
C TRP A 46 14.85 23.83 -4.50
N ARG A 47 15.17 24.12 -5.76
CA ARG A 47 16.56 24.30 -6.21
C ARG A 47 17.24 25.44 -5.46
N ALA A 48 16.55 26.56 -5.22
CA ALA A 48 17.09 27.69 -4.44
C ALA A 48 17.35 27.32 -2.98
N LYS A 49 16.64 26.34 -2.43
CA LYS A 49 16.86 25.79 -1.08
C LYS A 49 17.88 24.65 -1.03
N GLY A 50 18.51 24.30 -2.15
CA GLY A 50 19.44 23.15 -2.22
C GLY A 50 18.76 21.79 -2.04
N VAL A 51 17.43 21.70 -2.21
CA VAL A 51 16.66 20.46 -2.05
C VAL A 51 16.37 19.85 -3.43
N GLU A 52 16.68 18.57 -3.59
CA GLU A 52 16.38 17.83 -4.81
C GLU A 52 14.85 17.69 -4.99
N TRP A 53 14.33 18.28 -6.06
CA TRP A 53 12.94 18.16 -6.47
C TRP A 53 12.78 17.22 -7.66
N LYS A 54 11.79 16.33 -7.62
CA LYS A 54 11.41 15.46 -8.74
C LYS A 54 9.89 15.39 -8.90
N LEU A 55 9.46 15.31 -10.16
CA LEU A 55 8.10 14.98 -10.54
C LEU A 55 7.94 13.45 -10.62
N ILE A 56 6.89 12.95 -9.97
CA ILE A 56 6.46 11.55 -10.05
C ILE A 56 5.11 11.49 -10.76
N THR A 57 4.98 10.55 -11.69
CA THR A 57 3.78 10.30 -12.49
C THR A 57 3.26 8.88 -12.29
N ASP A 58 1.99 8.69 -12.60
CA ASP A 58 1.33 7.38 -12.66
C ASP A 58 2.08 6.39 -13.56
N LYS A 59 2.75 6.87 -14.62
CA LYS A 59 3.57 6.06 -15.53
C LYS A 59 4.82 5.44 -14.87
N GLN A 60 5.29 6.01 -13.75
CA GLN A 60 6.46 5.51 -13.02
C GLN A 60 6.07 4.49 -11.94
N ILE A 61 4.78 4.27 -11.70
CA ILE A 61 4.29 3.30 -10.72
C ILE A 61 4.16 1.92 -11.40
N PRO A 62 4.79 0.86 -10.86
CA PRO A 62 4.65 -0.48 -11.42
C PRO A 62 3.18 -0.91 -11.50
N LYS A 63 2.75 -1.44 -12.66
CA LYS A 63 1.36 -1.85 -12.88
C LYS A 63 0.87 -2.86 -11.85
N GLN A 64 1.71 -3.84 -11.48
CA GLN A 64 1.35 -4.86 -10.49
C GLN A 64 1.15 -4.24 -9.10
N PHE A 65 2.01 -3.30 -8.71
CA PHE A 65 1.90 -2.56 -7.46
C PHE A 65 0.60 -1.76 -7.39
N ALA A 66 0.24 -1.05 -8.47
CA ALA A 66 -1.03 -0.34 -8.56
C ALA A 66 -2.25 -1.28 -8.46
N LYS A 67 -2.21 -2.44 -9.16
CA LYS A 67 -3.26 -3.47 -9.07
C LYS A 67 -3.43 -3.99 -7.65
N ASN A 68 -2.33 -4.31 -6.97
CA ASN A 68 -2.37 -4.80 -5.59
C ASN A 68 -2.90 -3.72 -4.63
N ILE A 69 -2.54 -2.45 -4.82
CA ILE A 69 -3.12 -1.34 -4.05
C ILE A 69 -4.63 -1.27 -4.24
N ALA A 70 -5.12 -1.33 -5.48
CA ALA A 70 -6.55 -1.32 -5.75
C ALA A 70 -7.25 -2.50 -5.07
N TRP A 71 -6.69 -3.70 -5.22
CA TRP A 71 -7.20 -4.94 -4.63
C TRP A 71 -7.29 -4.89 -3.10
N VAL A 72 -6.33 -4.30 -2.38
CA VAL A 72 -6.45 -4.18 -0.91
C VAL A 72 -7.33 -3.01 -0.50
N ARG A 73 -7.34 -1.90 -1.24
CA ARG A 73 -8.14 -0.70 -0.92
C ARG A 73 -9.64 -0.96 -0.92
N GLU A 74 -10.13 -1.86 -1.76
CA GLU A 74 -11.55 -2.26 -1.78
C GLU A 74 -12.06 -2.68 -0.40
N THR A 75 -11.22 -3.27 0.45
CA THR A 75 -11.59 -3.70 1.81
C THR A 75 -11.70 -2.58 2.84
N LEU A 76 -11.24 -1.37 2.49
CA LEU A 76 -11.36 -0.17 3.32
C LEU A 76 -12.64 0.61 3.04
N LEU A 77 -13.38 0.24 1.99
CA LEU A 77 -14.70 0.79 1.71
C LEU A 77 -15.70 0.22 2.72
N ASP A 78 -16.80 0.94 2.93
CA ASP A 78 -17.89 0.46 3.74
C ASP A 78 -18.49 -0.80 3.11
N ASP A 79 -18.46 -1.90 3.86
CA ASP A 79 -18.96 -3.22 3.50
C ASP A 79 -20.20 -3.60 4.32
N GLY A 80 -20.74 -2.66 5.12
CA GLY A 80 -21.84 -2.89 6.04
C GLY A 80 -21.48 -3.75 7.26
N MET A 81 -20.20 -4.10 7.43
CA MET A 81 -19.73 -4.84 8.61
C MET A 81 -19.44 -3.88 9.75
N ASP A 82 -19.82 -4.28 10.98
CA ASP A 82 -19.41 -3.52 12.16
C ASP A 82 -17.88 -3.43 12.26
N ALA A 83 -17.37 -2.22 12.52
CA ALA A 83 -15.94 -1.95 12.50
C ALA A 83 -15.19 -2.69 13.62
N ASN A 84 -15.80 -2.86 14.80
CA ASN A 84 -15.19 -3.58 15.91
C ASN A 84 -15.15 -5.08 15.61
N GLN A 85 -16.26 -5.65 15.13
CA GLN A 85 -16.32 -7.04 14.69
C GLN A 85 -15.30 -7.33 13.59
N LYS A 86 -15.14 -6.42 12.63
CA LYS A 86 -14.15 -6.54 11.55
C LYS A 86 -12.73 -6.52 12.07
N ALA A 87 -12.44 -5.64 13.03
CA ALA A 87 -11.13 -5.57 13.67
C ALA A 87 -10.81 -6.83 14.48
N GLU A 88 -11.78 -7.34 15.23
CA GLU A 88 -11.66 -8.58 16.01
C GLU A 88 -11.38 -9.79 15.11
N GLN A 89 -12.21 -10.00 14.08
CA GLN A 89 -11.99 -11.10 13.13
C GLN A 89 -10.65 -10.96 12.38
N ALA A 90 -10.26 -9.74 12.03
CA ALA A 90 -8.96 -9.49 11.41
C ALA A 90 -7.81 -9.88 12.36
N GLN A 91 -7.92 -9.59 13.65
CA GLN A 91 -6.92 -9.98 14.65
C GLN A 91 -6.85 -11.51 14.81
N LEU A 92 -7.99 -12.19 14.87
CA LEU A 92 -8.03 -13.66 14.92
C LEU A 92 -7.34 -14.28 13.70
N LEU A 93 -7.64 -13.77 12.51
CA LEU A 93 -6.99 -14.24 11.29
C LEU A 93 -5.49 -13.94 11.29
N HIS A 94 -5.08 -12.75 11.76
CA HIS A 94 -3.68 -12.41 11.91
C HIS A 94 -2.93 -13.45 12.76
N ASP A 95 -3.50 -13.84 13.90
CA ASP A 95 -2.89 -14.81 14.81
C ASP A 95 -2.79 -16.20 14.17
N ASP A 96 -3.78 -16.60 13.38
CA ASP A 96 -3.73 -17.85 12.61
C ASP A 96 -2.64 -17.85 11.54
N LEU A 97 -2.48 -16.73 10.82
CA LEU A 97 -1.42 -16.59 9.82
C LEU A 97 -0.04 -16.76 10.46
N MET A 98 0.16 -16.21 11.66
CA MET A 98 1.42 -16.36 12.39
C MET A 98 1.62 -17.78 12.93
N ARG A 99 0.58 -18.38 13.51
CA ARG A 99 0.62 -19.73 14.09
C ARG A 99 0.85 -20.81 13.03
N HIS A 100 0.26 -20.63 11.85
CA HIS A 100 0.27 -21.62 10.77
C HIS A 100 1.12 -21.18 9.57
N SER A 101 2.24 -20.49 9.85
CA SER A 101 3.07 -19.86 8.81
C SER A 101 3.66 -20.84 7.78
N ASP A 102 3.80 -22.12 8.15
CA ASP A 102 4.28 -23.23 7.30
C ASP A 102 3.22 -23.84 6.38
N LEU A 103 1.93 -23.54 6.60
CA LEU A 103 0.83 -24.01 5.77
C LEU A 103 0.62 -23.08 4.58
N LYS A 104 -0.07 -23.57 3.54
CA LYS A 104 -0.45 -22.72 2.40
C LYS A 104 -1.49 -21.70 2.85
N LEU A 105 -1.40 -20.48 2.31
CA LEU A 105 -2.29 -19.39 2.68
C LEU A 105 -3.76 -19.77 2.45
N ASN A 106 -4.12 -20.34 1.30
CA ASN A 106 -5.48 -20.78 1.01
C ASN A 106 -6.03 -21.77 2.05
N ASP A 107 -5.21 -22.68 2.56
CA ASP A 107 -5.61 -23.66 3.57
C ASP A 107 -5.92 -22.95 4.91
N VAL A 108 -5.10 -22.00 5.32
CA VAL A 108 -5.33 -21.18 6.53
C VAL A 108 -6.60 -20.33 6.39
N LEU A 109 -6.80 -19.69 5.23
CA LEU A 109 -7.99 -18.87 4.98
C LEU A 109 -9.29 -19.69 4.99
N ASN A 110 -9.28 -20.87 4.37
CA ASN A 110 -10.44 -21.76 4.35
C ASN A 110 -10.73 -22.35 5.73
N ALA A 111 -9.69 -22.69 6.49
CA ALA A 111 -9.84 -23.17 7.86
C ALA A 111 -10.43 -22.10 8.79
N PHE A 112 -10.02 -20.84 8.62
CA PHE A 112 -10.62 -19.70 9.30
C PHE A 112 -12.11 -19.58 8.98
N ASP A 113 -12.48 -19.60 7.70
CA ASP A 113 -13.88 -19.48 7.27
C ASP A 113 -14.78 -20.56 7.89
N HIS A 114 -14.29 -21.81 7.88
CA HIS A 114 -15.00 -22.94 8.46
C HIS A 114 -15.11 -22.84 9.99
N ARG A 115 -14.02 -22.49 10.68
CA ARG A 115 -13.98 -22.41 12.16
C ARG A 115 -14.88 -21.30 12.70
N GLU A 116 -14.87 -20.14 12.06
CA GLU A 116 -15.68 -18.99 12.49
C GLU A 116 -17.14 -19.07 12.00
N GLY A 117 -17.50 -20.09 11.22
CA GLY A 117 -18.85 -20.27 10.69
C GLY A 117 -19.29 -19.14 9.75
N VAL A 118 -18.33 -18.50 9.08
CA VAL A 118 -18.57 -17.36 8.19
C VAL A 118 -18.68 -17.79 6.73
N SER A 119 -19.20 -16.90 5.88
CA SER A 119 -19.28 -17.13 4.44
C SER A 119 -17.90 -17.39 3.83
N GLN A 120 -17.81 -18.35 2.91
CA GLN A 120 -16.60 -18.61 2.14
C GLN A 120 -16.04 -17.34 1.49
N GLY A 121 -14.74 -17.10 1.64
CA GLY A 121 -14.04 -15.91 1.15
C GLY A 121 -13.87 -14.80 2.18
N ARG A 122 -14.43 -14.94 3.40
CA ARG A 122 -14.27 -13.95 4.49
C ARG A 122 -12.81 -13.86 4.94
N GLY A 123 -12.09 -14.98 5.01
CA GLY A 123 -10.68 -15.03 5.37
C GLY A 123 -9.83 -14.28 4.34
N LEU A 124 -10.07 -14.48 3.04
CA LEU A 124 -9.37 -13.74 1.99
C LEU A 124 -9.66 -12.24 2.06
N TYR A 125 -10.91 -11.89 2.36
CA TYR A 125 -11.30 -10.50 2.58
C TYR A 125 -10.55 -9.86 3.75
N LEU A 126 -10.50 -10.54 4.90
CA LEU A 126 -9.78 -10.05 6.09
C LEU A 126 -8.27 -10.02 5.87
N PHE A 127 -7.70 -10.98 5.13
CA PHE A 127 -6.30 -10.96 4.73
C PHE A 127 -5.94 -9.71 3.91
N ARG A 128 -6.77 -9.37 2.91
CA ARG A 128 -6.65 -8.12 2.14
C ARG A 128 -6.76 -6.89 3.05
N TYR A 129 -7.67 -6.91 4.00
CA TYR A 129 -7.86 -5.83 4.97
C TYR A 129 -6.64 -5.64 5.89
N LEU A 130 -6.02 -6.72 6.38
CA LEU A 130 -4.79 -6.68 7.16
C LEU A 130 -3.65 -6.00 6.37
N ILE A 131 -3.51 -6.30 5.08
CA ILE A 131 -2.54 -5.63 4.20
C ILE A 131 -2.89 -4.15 4.02
N ALA A 132 -4.18 -3.84 3.80
CA ALA A 132 -4.67 -2.49 3.60
C ALA A 132 -4.41 -1.59 4.83
N LYS A 133 -4.62 -2.14 6.03
CA LYS A 133 -4.34 -1.50 7.33
C LYS A 133 -2.87 -1.53 7.73
N LYS A 134 -1.99 -2.10 6.91
CA LYS A 134 -0.54 -2.22 7.17
C LYS A 134 -0.20 -3.04 8.42
N LEU A 135 -1.10 -3.93 8.82
CA LEU A 135 -0.89 -4.86 9.94
C LEU A 135 -0.03 -6.05 9.52
N ILE A 136 -0.10 -6.45 8.25
CA ILE A 136 0.83 -7.39 7.62
C ILE A 136 1.46 -6.77 6.37
N ARG A 137 2.65 -7.23 6.01
CA ARG A 137 3.39 -6.78 4.82
C ARG A 137 3.57 -7.93 3.85
N ILE A 138 3.50 -7.60 2.56
CA ILE A 138 3.74 -8.50 1.44
C ILE A 138 4.53 -7.74 0.36
N ASP A 139 5.18 -8.46 -0.56
CA ASP A 139 5.75 -7.82 -1.75
C ASP A 139 4.63 -7.36 -2.70
N MET A 140 4.31 -6.08 -2.65
CA MET A 140 3.30 -5.48 -3.50
C MET A 140 3.69 -5.43 -4.99
N ASN A 141 4.94 -5.70 -5.37
CA ASN A 141 5.33 -5.79 -6.78
C ASN A 141 5.03 -7.15 -7.40
N GLN A 142 4.68 -8.16 -6.61
CA GLN A 142 4.35 -9.50 -7.07
C GLN A 142 2.85 -9.76 -6.94
N SER A 143 2.32 -10.59 -7.83
CA SER A 143 0.95 -11.10 -7.67
C SER A 143 0.86 -11.95 -6.40
N VAL A 144 -0.20 -11.75 -5.62
CA VAL A 144 -0.42 -12.53 -4.39
C VAL A 144 -0.82 -13.96 -4.76
N GLN A 145 0.04 -14.93 -4.42
CA GLN A 145 -0.18 -16.34 -4.72
C GLN A 145 -0.65 -17.08 -3.47
N VAL A 146 -1.96 -17.26 -3.32
CA VAL A 146 -2.56 -17.92 -2.14
C VAL A 146 -2.20 -19.41 -1.99
N ALA A 147 -1.64 -20.04 -3.02
CA ALA A 147 -1.19 -21.44 -2.96
C ALA A 147 0.22 -21.61 -2.32
N ARG A 148 0.93 -20.51 -2.03
CA ARG A 148 2.24 -20.54 -1.35
C ARG A 148 2.06 -20.58 0.17
N LYS A 149 3.12 -20.97 0.88
CA LYS A 149 3.12 -20.93 2.34
C LYS A 149 3.02 -19.49 2.84
N VAL A 150 2.36 -19.28 3.97
CA VAL A 150 2.17 -17.94 4.54
C VAL A 150 3.52 -17.24 4.77
N LYS A 151 4.51 -17.95 5.33
CA LYS A 151 5.86 -17.41 5.55
C LYS A 151 6.61 -16.97 4.27
N ASP A 152 6.22 -17.51 3.12
CA ASP A 152 6.83 -17.18 1.83
C ASP A 152 6.17 -15.95 1.18
N ILE A 153 5.04 -15.49 1.73
CA ILE A 153 4.25 -14.35 1.26
C ILE A 153 4.45 -13.13 2.16
N LEU A 154 4.48 -13.34 3.48
CA LEU A 154 4.64 -12.27 4.45
C LEU A 154 6.11 -11.80 4.55
N GLN A 155 6.30 -10.51 4.84
CA GLN A 155 7.60 -9.85 5.01
C GLN A 155 7.82 -9.33 6.42
#